data_AF-L7U143-F1
#
_entry.id   AF-L7U143-F1
#
_cell.length_a   1.000
_cell.length_b   1.000
_cell.length_c   1.000
_cell.angle_alpha   90.00
_cell.angle_beta   90.00
_cell.angle_gamma   90.00
#
_symmetry.space_group_name_H-M   'P 1'
#
loop_
_entity.id
_entity.type
_entity.pdbx_description
1 polymer ?
#
loop_
_entity_poly.entity_id
_entity_poly.type
_entity_poly.pdbx_seq_one_letter_code
_entity_poly.pdbx_strand_id
1 'polypeptide(L)'
;MRYFTKQQGQKEAVPVDLEPLGGDRFKLTVNGVTYQVDALALEHGTMSMLVDGQSYSAEFEENGDEVGVLLRGQVNRFDIADERRLRLRAGTAAFSVEGKQLITAPMPGKVVKVLVKVGDEVKEGQGLVVVEAMKMENELKSPKAGKVTELFAKEGTAVENNAKLVVVE
;
A
#
# COMPACT_ATOMS: atom_id res chain seq x y z
N MET A 1 7.88 7.91 4.79
CA MET A 1 7.50 6.68 4.06
C MET A 1 6.11 6.28 4.54
N ARG A 2 5.23 5.85 3.65
CA ARG A 2 3.88 5.43 4.00
C ARG A 2 3.75 3.91 3.82
N TYR A 3 3.24 3.28 4.85
CA TYR A 3 2.97 1.85 4.91
C TYR A 3 1.47 1.63 5.08
N PHE A 4 1.01 0.45 4.68
CA PHE A 4 -0.32 -0.04 5.01
C PHE A 4 -0.16 -1.32 5.80
N THR A 5 -0.71 -1.34 7.01
CA THR A 5 -0.62 -2.48 7.93
C THR A 5 -2.01 -3.05 8.16
N LYS A 6 -2.19 -4.35 7.95
CA LYS A 6 -3.43 -5.04 8.28
C LYS A 6 -3.16 -6.04 9.40
N GLN A 7 -3.74 -5.84 10.58
CA GLN A 7 -3.61 -6.80 11.67
C GLN A 7 -4.50 -8.03 11.40
N GLN A 8 -4.02 -9.22 11.74
CA GLN A 8 -4.82 -10.43 11.64
C GLN A 8 -6.13 -10.28 12.45
N GLY A 9 -7.27 -10.38 11.77
CA GLY A 9 -8.61 -10.16 12.36
C GLY A 9 -9.22 -8.78 12.09
N GLN A 10 -8.43 -7.80 11.62
CA GLN A 10 -8.97 -6.56 11.05
C GLN A 10 -9.40 -6.80 9.60
N LYS A 11 -10.55 -6.23 9.21
CA LYS A 11 -11.04 -6.30 7.83
C LYS A 11 -10.22 -5.40 6.89
N GLU A 12 -9.75 -4.27 7.41
CA GLU A 12 -9.17 -3.18 6.64
C GLU A 12 -7.71 -2.95 7.00
N ALA A 13 -6.93 -2.49 6.02
CA ALA A 13 -5.57 -2.04 6.24
C ALA A 13 -5.56 -0.59 6.74
N VAL A 14 -4.74 -0.32 7.75
CA VAL A 14 -4.55 0.99 8.34
C VAL A 14 -3.33 1.66 7.72
N PRO A 15 -3.43 2.92 7.25
CA PRO A 15 -2.26 3.67 6.82
C PRO A 15 -1.38 4.04 8.03
N VAL A 16 -0.08 3.83 7.86
CA VAL A 16 0.96 4.15 8.82
C VAL A 16 1.98 5.04 8.13
N ASP A 17 2.01 6.32 8.50
CA ASP A 17 2.99 7.26 8.00
C ASP A 17 4.19 7.30 8.96
N LEU A 18 5.38 7.12 8.42
CA LEU A 18 6.63 7.10 9.18
C LEU A 18 7.58 8.17 8.62
N GLU A 19 7.87 9.18 9.42
CA GLU A 19 8.75 10.30 9.07
C GLU A 19 10.02 10.25 9.94
N PRO A 20 11.22 10.13 9.37
CA PRO A 20 12.46 10.15 10.14
C PRO A 20 12.71 11.55 10.71
N LEU A 21 13.00 11.63 12.00
CA LEU A 21 13.37 12.89 12.70
C LEU A 21 14.90 13.01 12.92
N GLY A 22 15.66 11.99 12.52
CA GLY A 22 17.12 11.93 12.60
C GLY A 22 17.63 11.10 13.79
N GLY A 23 18.70 10.34 13.56
CA GLY A 23 19.14 9.27 14.47
C GLY A 23 18.13 8.13 14.48
N ASP A 24 17.84 7.60 15.65
CA ASP A 24 16.90 6.49 15.88
C ASP A 24 15.46 6.98 16.13
N ARG A 25 15.18 8.26 15.82
CA ARG A 25 13.88 8.91 16.07
C ARG A 25 13.01 8.98 14.84
N PHE A 26 11.74 8.66 15.05
CA PHE A 26 10.71 8.64 14.04
C PHE A 26 9.45 9.32 14.58
N LYS A 27 8.71 9.95 13.68
CA LYS A 27 7.35 10.37 13.88
C LYS A 27 6.44 9.37 13.18
N LEU A 28 5.67 8.62 13.96
CA LEU A 28 4.77 7.59 13.47
C LEU A 28 3.34 8.12 13.54
N THR A 29 2.59 8.10 12.43
CA THR A 29 1.17 8.48 12.42
C THR A 29 0.32 7.29 12.01
N VAL A 30 -0.58 6.87 12.89
CA VAL A 30 -1.49 5.74 12.70
C VAL A 30 -2.91 6.23 12.96
N ASN A 31 -3.84 6.04 12.02
CA ASN A 31 -5.23 6.51 12.14
C ASN A 31 -5.36 8.01 12.50
N GLY A 32 -4.43 8.84 12.03
CA GLY A 32 -4.41 10.28 12.31
C GLY A 32 -3.86 10.65 13.70
N VAL A 33 -3.50 9.68 14.53
CA VAL A 33 -2.80 9.91 15.80
C VAL A 33 -1.30 9.81 15.57
N THR A 34 -0.57 10.82 16.00
CA THR A 34 0.88 10.89 15.87
C THR A 34 1.57 10.53 17.18
N TYR A 35 2.59 9.68 17.09
CA TYR A 35 3.47 9.25 18.17
C TYR A 35 4.91 9.63 17.85
N GLN A 36 5.67 10.03 18.87
CA GLN A 36 7.12 10.10 18.77
C GLN A 36 7.71 8.76 19.20
N VAL A 37 8.53 8.18 18.33
CA VAL A 37 9.12 6.86 18.53
C VAL A 37 10.63 6.98 18.45
N ASP A 38 11.32 6.59 19.53
CA ASP A 38 12.75 6.34 19.54
C ASP A 38 12.94 4.82 19.42
N ALA A 39 13.49 4.31 18.32
CA ALA A 39 13.55 2.89 18.02
C ALA A 39 14.98 2.42 17.75
N LEU A 40 15.50 1.56 18.62
CA LEU A 40 16.82 0.96 18.51
C LEU A 40 16.70 -0.52 18.21
N ALA A 41 17.26 -0.95 17.08
CA ALA A 41 17.44 -2.37 16.79
C ALA A 41 18.55 -2.96 17.67
N LEU A 42 18.25 -4.05 18.36
CA LEU A 42 19.16 -4.83 19.17
C LEU A 42 19.52 -6.13 18.44
N GLU A 43 20.42 -6.92 19.03
CA GLU A 43 20.78 -8.23 18.50
C GLU A 43 19.58 -9.21 18.48
N HIS A 44 19.67 -10.23 17.63
CA HIS A 44 18.67 -11.31 17.53
C HIS A 44 17.23 -10.88 17.19
N GLY A 45 17.06 -9.76 16.49
CA GLY A 45 15.72 -9.34 16.00
C GLY A 45 14.85 -8.67 17.06
N THR A 46 15.43 -8.30 18.21
CA THR A 46 14.75 -7.50 19.24
C THR A 46 14.88 -6.01 18.89
N MET A 47 13.83 -5.23 19.12
CA MET A 47 13.83 -3.78 19.02
C MET A 47 13.37 -3.18 20.35
N SER A 48 14.14 -2.23 20.85
CA SER A 48 13.73 -1.38 21.97
C SER A 48 13.11 -0.12 21.41
N MET A 49 11.89 0.22 21.83
CA MET A 49 11.17 1.40 21.39
C MET A 49 10.73 2.25 22.58
N LEU A 50 10.91 3.56 22.49
CA LEU A 50 10.29 4.55 23.36
C LEU A 50 9.17 5.22 22.58
N VAL A 51 7.91 4.95 22.92
CA VAL A 51 6.74 5.57 22.28
C VAL A 51 6.14 6.56 23.27
N ASP A 52 6.20 7.85 22.94
CA ASP A 52 5.78 8.97 23.81
C ASP A 52 6.36 8.85 25.25
N GLY A 53 7.62 8.41 25.35
CA GLY A 53 8.35 8.25 26.61
C GLY A 53 8.07 6.95 27.37
N GLN A 54 7.19 6.08 26.87
CA GLN A 54 6.99 4.73 27.43
C GLN A 54 7.85 3.70 26.72
N SER A 55 8.52 2.83 27.47
CA SER A 55 9.38 1.78 26.93
C SER A 55 8.60 0.54 26.50
N TYR A 56 8.96 0.04 25.33
CA TYR A 56 8.44 -1.18 24.71
C TYR A 56 9.62 -2.00 24.20
N SER A 57 9.53 -3.33 24.33
CA SER A 57 10.44 -4.28 23.67
C SER A 57 9.60 -5.13 22.75
N ALA A 58 9.99 -5.18 21.48
CA ALA A 58 9.32 -5.95 20.45
C ALA A 58 10.32 -6.90 19.77
N GLU A 59 9.92 -8.14 19.55
CA GLU A 59 10.66 -9.03 18.64
C GLU A 59 9.90 -9.12 17.33
N PHE A 60 10.63 -9.07 16.21
CA PHE A 60 10.06 -9.11 14.87
C PHE A 60 10.44 -10.42 14.18
N GLU A 61 9.43 -11.10 13.65
CA GLU A 61 9.61 -12.25 12.77
C GLU A 61 9.04 -11.91 11.39
N GLU A 62 9.90 -11.81 10.39
CA GLU A 62 9.51 -11.52 9.01
C GLU A 62 9.29 -12.81 8.24
N ASN A 63 8.10 -12.98 7.66
CA ASN A 63 7.79 -14.06 6.74
C ASN A 63 7.15 -13.50 5.46
N GLY A 64 8.01 -13.06 4.54
CA GLY A 64 7.59 -12.47 3.27
C GLY A 64 7.01 -11.06 3.46
N ASP A 65 5.69 -10.97 3.62
CA ASP A 65 4.97 -9.70 3.89
C ASP A 65 4.13 -9.76 5.16
N GLU A 66 4.04 -10.94 5.78
CA GLU A 66 3.55 -11.06 7.14
C GLU A 66 4.73 -10.74 8.08
N VAL A 67 4.49 -9.84 9.02
CA VAL A 67 5.41 -9.51 10.11
C VAL A 67 4.73 -9.87 11.41
N GLY A 68 5.28 -10.85 12.11
CA GLY A 68 4.95 -11.16 13.49
C GLY A 68 5.66 -10.18 14.42
N VAL A 69 4.92 -9.54 15.31
CA VAL A 69 5.43 -8.62 16.33
C VAL A 69 5.07 -9.19 17.69
N LEU A 70 6.05 -9.73 18.40
CA LEU A 70 5.91 -10.14 19.79
C LEU A 70 6.07 -8.90 20.68
N LEU A 71 4.97 -8.43 21.25
CA LEU A 71 4.95 -7.29 22.15
C LEU A 71 4.34 -7.71 23.48
N ARG A 72 5.03 -7.50 24.60
CA ARG A 72 4.55 -7.82 25.96
C ARG A 72 4.04 -9.28 26.10
N GLY A 73 4.71 -10.23 25.46
CA GLY A 73 4.35 -11.65 25.50
C GLY A 73 3.20 -12.06 24.58
N GLN A 74 2.67 -11.14 23.76
CA GLN A 74 1.63 -11.41 22.78
C GLN A 74 2.16 -11.24 21.35
N VAL A 75 2.02 -12.28 20.54
CA VAL A 75 2.36 -12.22 19.12
C VAL A 75 1.20 -11.61 18.35
N ASN A 76 1.43 -10.47 17.72
CA ASN A 76 0.49 -9.80 16.82
C ASN A 76 1.04 -9.91 15.40
N ARG A 77 0.22 -10.40 14.46
CA ARG A 77 0.64 -10.56 13.06
C ARG A 77 0.06 -9.47 12.20
N PHE A 78 0.90 -8.90 11.33
CA PHE A 78 0.55 -7.81 10.44
C PHE A 78 0.97 -8.14 9.03
N ASP A 79 0.06 -8.01 8.07
CA ASP A 79 0.46 -7.91 6.67
C ASP A 79 0.92 -6.47 6.41
N ILE A 80 2.20 -6.30 6.02
CA ILE A 80 2.80 -4.99 5.74
C ILE A 80 3.03 -4.84 4.25
N ALA A 81 2.45 -3.78 3.67
CA ALA A 81 2.67 -3.44 2.28
C ALA A 81 3.15 -1.98 2.14
N ASP A 82 4.26 -1.78 1.42
CA ASP A 82 4.77 -0.44 1.04
C ASP A 82 4.05 0.04 -0.25
N GLU A 83 3.82 1.34 -0.39
CA GLU A 83 3.32 1.98 -1.62
C GLU A 83 4.03 1.54 -2.91
N ARG A 84 5.34 1.24 -2.86
CA ARG A 84 6.08 0.67 -4.01
C ARG A 84 5.72 -0.79 -4.30
N ARG A 85 5.51 -1.61 -3.26
CA ARG A 85 5.18 -3.04 -3.40
C ARG A 85 3.70 -3.26 -3.70
N LEU A 86 2.79 -2.43 -3.19
CA LEU A 86 1.37 -2.43 -3.58
C LEU A 86 1.20 -2.19 -5.09
N ARG A 87 2.00 -1.28 -5.67
CA ARG A 87 2.03 -1.02 -7.12
C ARG A 87 2.52 -2.20 -7.94
N LEU A 88 3.48 -2.98 -7.41
CA LEU A 88 4.00 -4.19 -8.06
C LEU A 88 3.08 -5.41 -7.85
N ARG A 89 2.30 -5.44 -6.75
CA ARG A 89 1.40 -6.54 -6.34
C ARG A 89 -0.04 -6.42 -6.81
N ALA A 90 -0.38 -5.36 -7.55
CA ALA A 90 -1.68 -5.26 -8.23
C ALA A 90 -1.98 -6.42 -9.21
N GLY A 91 -1.08 -7.42 -9.35
CA GLY A 91 -1.30 -8.68 -10.04
C GLY A 91 -1.73 -9.89 -9.18
N THR A 92 -1.67 -9.86 -7.84
CA THR A 92 -2.00 -11.02 -6.98
C THR A 92 -2.78 -10.60 -5.73
N ALA A 93 -4.03 -11.08 -5.65
CA ALA A 93 -5.05 -10.77 -4.66
C ALA A 93 -4.60 -10.99 -3.20
N ALA A 94 -4.84 -10.00 -2.33
CA ALA A 94 -4.89 -10.13 -0.85
C ALA A 94 -4.99 -8.78 -0.08
N PHE A 95 -5.27 -7.62 -0.71
CA PHE A 95 -5.30 -6.34 0.03
C PHE A 95 -6.53 -5.48 -0.33
N SER A 96 -7.57 -5.54 0.50
CA SER A 96 -8.74 -4.67 0.41
C SER A 96 -8.46 -3.34 1.13
N VAL A 97 -8.15 -2.30 0.37
CA VAL A 97 -8.06 -0.91 0.87
C VAL A 97 -9.44 -0.25 0.73
N GLU A 98 -10.02 0.20 1.84
CA GLU A 98 -11.28 0.96 1.81
C GLU A 98 -11.08 2.40 1.30
N GLY A 99 -12.15 3.00 0.79
CA GLY A 99 -12.14 4.34 0.17
C GLY A 99 -11.69 4.39 -1.29
N LYS A 100 -11.69 5.59 -1.87
CA LYS A 100 -11.34 5.85 -3.28
C LYS A 100 -9.92 5.38 -3.60
N GLN A 101 -9.79 4.47 -4.55
CA GLN A 101 -8.52 3.98 -5.07
C GLN A 101 -8.20 4.67 -6.39
N LEU A 102 -7.10 5.42 -6.43
CA LEU A 102 -6.59 6.04 -7.64
C LEU A 102 -5.57 5.11 -8.31
N ILE A 103 -5.89 4.66 -9.52
CA ILE A 103 -4.99 3.89 -10.37
C ILE A 103 -4.22 4.88 -11.25
N THR A 104 -2.89 4.77 -11.22
CA THR A 104 -1.97 5.61 -11.98
C THR A 104 -1.08 4.78 -12.90
N ALA A 105 -0.55 5.41 -13.96
CA ALA A 105 0.44 4.78 -14.83
C ALA A 105 1.75 4.49 -14.04
N PRO A 106 2.25 3.24 -14.01
CA PRO A 106 3.47 2.89 -13.25
C PRO A 106 4.76 3.34 -13.94
N MET A 107 4.68 3.68 -15.23
CA MET A 107 5.79 4.10 -16.08
C MET A 107 5.24 4.93 -17.26
N PRO A 108 6.06 5.77 -17.90
CA PRO A 108 5.66 6.47 -19.11
C PRO A 108 5.35 5.47 -20.23
N GLY A 109 4.29 5.73 -20.99
CA GLY A 109 3.82 4.82 -22.03
C GLY A 109 2.63 5.38 -22.80
N LYS A 110 1.91 4.48 -23.49
CA LYS A 110 0.72 4.83 -24.26
C LYS A 110 -0.46 3.98 -23.79
N VAL A 111 -1.60 4.60 -23.52
CA VAL A 111 -2.85 3.88 -23.27
C VAL A 111 -3.30 3.23 -24.57
N VAL A 112 -3.26 1.91 -24.65
CA VAL A 112 -3.68 1.18 -25.85
C VAL A 112 -5.13 0.73 -25.78
N LYS A 113 -5.65 0.44 -24.58
CA LYS A 113 -7.05 0.07 -24.36
C LYS A 113 -7.58 0.59 -23.02
N VAL A 114 -8.85 0.96 -23.00
CA VAL A 114 -9.60 1.23 -21.77
C VAL A 114 -10.71 0.19 -21.65
N LEU A 115 -10.69 -0.60 -20.57
CA LEU A 115 -11.53 -1.79 -20.40
C LEU A 115 -12.82 -1.50 -19.60
N VAL A 116 -12.93 -0.31 -19.02
CA VAL A 116 -14.03 0.09 -18.14
C VAL A 116 -14.54 1.50 -18.46
N LYS A 117 -15.74 1.82 -17.99
CA LYS A 117 -16.37 3.13 -18.08
C LYS A 117 -16.75 3.65 -16.70
N VAL A 118 -16.91 4.96 -16.58
CA VAL A 118 -17.47 5.56 -15.36
C VAL A 118 -18.86 4.98 -15.12
N GLY A 119 -19.07 4.48 -13.90
CA GLY A 119 -20.30 3.82 -13.48
C GLY A 119 -20.22 2.30 -13.44
N ASP A 120 -19.21 1.67 -14.04
CA ASP A 120 -19.09 0.22 -14.08
C ASP A 120 -18.74 -0.36 -12.70
N GLU A 121 -19.34 -1.50 -12.37
CA GLU A 121 -18.90 -2.34 -11.26
C GLU A 121 -17.71 -3.21 -11.67
N VAL A 122 -16.68 -3.23 -10.84
CA VAL A 122 -15.43 -3.97 -11.06
C VAL A 122 -15.14 -4.88 -9.90
N LYS A 123 -14.51 -6.03 -10.18
CA LYS A 123 -14.01 -6.96 -9.16
C LYS A 123 -12.53 -6.68 -8.86
N GLU A 124 -12.06 -7.10 -7.69
CA GLU A 124 -10.63 -7.16 -7.41
C GLU A 124 -9.91 -7.99 -8.48
N GLY A 125 -8.79 -7.49 -8.98
CA GLY A 125 -8.00 -8.11 -10.05
C GLY A 125 -8.59 -7.93 -11.46
N GLN A 126 -9.74 -7.27 -11.63
CA GLN A 126 -10.32 -7.00 -12.95
C GLN A 126 -9.49 -5.93 -13.68
N GLY A 127 -9.17 -6.19 -14.95
CA GLY A 127 -8.50 -5.23 -15.83
C GLY A 127 -9.28 -3.93 -16.01
N LEU A 128 -8.57 -2.80 -15.94
CA LEU A 128 -9.14 -1.46 -16.08
C LEU A 128 -8.61 -0.75 -17.32
N VAL A 129 -7.29 -0.75 -17.50
CA VAL A 129 -6.60 -0.04 -18.59
C VAL A 129 -5.39 -0.85 -19.02
N VAL A 130 -5.09 -0.87 -20.31
CA VAL A 130 -3.85 -1.46 -20.84
C VAL A 130 -2.93 -0.35 -21.30
N VAL A 131 -1.70 -0.34 -20.79
CA VAL A 131 -0.65 0.61 -21.16
C VAL A 131 0.48 -0.13 -21.86
N GLU A 132 0.85 0.32 -23.04
CA GLU A 132 2.04 -0.12 -23.73
C GLU A 132 3.23 0.72 -23.28
N ALA A 133 4.28 0.07 -22.79
CA ALA A 133 5.53 0.70 -22.45
C ALA A 133 6.69 -0.27 -22.70
N MET A 134 7.82 0.24 -23.20
CA MET A 134 9.00 -0.57 -23.57
C MET A 134 8.65 -1.78 -24.49
N LYS A 135 7.71 -1.60 -25.43
CA LYS A 135 7.18 -2.63 -26.34
C LYS A 135 6.43 -3.78 -25.67
N MET A 136 6.02 -3.61 -24.42
CA MET A 136 5.21 -4.57 -23.69
C MET A 136 3.87 -3.93 -23.28
N GLU A 137 2.79 -4.70 -23.39
CA GLU A 137 1.48 -4.30 -22.89
C GLU A 137 1.32 -4.76 -21.44
N ASN A 138 1.04 -3.80 -20.56
CA ASN A 138 0.77 -4.04 -19.15
C ASN A 138 -0.70 -3.71 -18.85
N GLU A 139 -1.44 -4.72 -18.42
CA GLU A 139 -2.82 -4.56 -17.95
C GLU A 139 -2.82 -4.09 -16.49
N LEU A 140 -3.36 -2.91 -16.24
CA LEU A 140 -3.56 -2.34 -14.91
C LEU A 140 -4.90 -2.80 -14.37
N LYS A 141 -4.85 -3.51 -13.24
CA LYS A 141 -6.00 -4.17 -12.62
C LYS A 141 -6.51 -3.41 -11.41
N SER A 142 -7.78 -3.59 -11.10
CA SER A 142 -8.40 -3.01 -9.91
C SER A 142 -7.83 -3.65 -8.65
N PRO A 143 -7.35 -2.86 -7.68
CA PRO A 143 -6.86 -3.39 -6.40
C PRO A 143 -7.98 -3.85 -5.48
N LYS A 144 -9.25 -3.56 -5.81
CA LYS A 144 -10.42 -3.95 -5.02
C LYS A 144 -11.67 -4.10 -5.89
N ALA A 145 -12.71 -4.71 -5.33
CA ALA A 145 -14.05 -4.60 -5.89
C ALA A 145 -14.64 -3.21 -5.58
N GLY A 146 -15.44 -2.67 -6.49
CA GLY A 146 -16.06 -1.35 -6.32
C GLY A 146 -16.66 -0.83 -7.62
N LYS A 147 -16.94 0.48 -7.65
CA LYS A 147 -17.50 1.18 -8.79
C LYS A 147 -16.47 2.17 -9.35
N VAL A 148 -16.36 2.23 -10.68
CA VAL A 148 -15.55 3.25 -11.33
C VAL A 148 -16.23 4.60 -11.18
N THR A 149 -15.61 5.52 -10.47
CA THR A 149 -16.15 6.87 -10.20
C THR A 149 -15.57 7.91 -11.14
N GLU A 150 -14.32 7.75 -11.57
CA GLU A 150 -13.63 8.70 -12.47
C GLU A 150 -12.77 7.93 -13.48
N LEU A 151 -12.71 8.42 -14.72
CA LEU A 151 -11.91 7.84 -15.81
C LEU A 151 -11.17 8.97 -16.54
N PHE A 152 -9.84 8.97 -16.43
CA PHE A 152 -8.94 9.93 -17.06
C PHE A 152 -8.23 9.36 -18.28
N ALA A 153 -8.05 8.04 -18.30
CA ALA A 153 -7.38 7.35 -19.40
C ALA A 153 -8.18 7.44 -20.70
N LYS A 154 -7.50 7.75 -21.80
CA LYS A 154 -8.07 7.78 -23.15
C LYS A 154 -7.22 6.94 -24.09
N GLU A 155 -7.84 6.06 -24.85
CA GLU A 155 -7.13 5.26 -25.84
C GLU A 155 -6.34 6.13 -26.82
N GLY A 156 -5.11 5.69 -27.12
CA GLY A 156 -4.19 6.39 -28.00
C GLY A 156 -3.36 7.50 -27.35
N THR A 157 -3.64 7.88 -26.10
CA THR A 157 -2.90 8.97 -25.43
C THR A 157 -1.62 8.49 -24.76
N ALA A 158 -0.59 9.33 -24.83
CA ALA A 158 0.63 9.15 -24.07
C ALA A 158 0.39 9.53 -22.60
N VAL A 159 0.98 8.77 -21.69
CA VAL A 159 0.88 8.99 -20.24
C VAL A 159 2.27 9.01 -19.63
N GLU A 160 2.47 9.92 -18.68
CA GLU A 160 3.69 10.02 -17.89
C GLU A 160 3.64 9.10 -16.67
N ASN A 161 4.78 8.92 -16.02
CA ASN A 161 4.82 8.21 -14.74
C ASN A 161 3.90 8.88 -13.70
N ASN A 162 3.13 8.07 -12.98
CA ASN A 162 2.11 8.48 -12.00
C ASN A 162 0.94 9.30 -12.59
N ALA A 163 0.77 9.35 -13.91
CA ALA A 163 -0.42 9.95 -14.51
C ALA A 163 -1.69 9.25 -14.01
N LYS A 164 -2.71 10.02 -13.63
CA LYS A 164 -4.01 9.50 -13.17
C LYS A 164 -4.73 8.81 -14.32
N LEU A 165 -5.28 7.62 -14.07
CA LEU A 165 -5.97 6.83 -15.09
C LEU A 165 -7.42 6.54 -14.73
N VAL A 166 -7.67 5.98 -13.54
CA VAL A 166 -9.01 5.54 -13.10
C VAL A 166 -9.15 5.72 -11.59
N VAL A 167 -10.35 6.02 -11.10
CA VAL A 167 -10.69 5.94 -9.67
C VAL A 167 -11.77 4.89 -9.44
N VAL A 168 -11.55 4.01 -8.47
CA VAL A 168 -12.50 2.96 -8.04
C VAL A 168 -12.86 3.17 -6.57
N GLU A 169 -14.15 3.22 -6.25
CA GLU A 169 -14.67 3.39 -4.88
C GLU A 169 -15.57 2.23 -4.45
#